data_AF-A0A0M6Y0R9-F1
#
_entry.id   AF-A0A0M6Y0R9-F1
#
_cell.length_a   1.000
_cell.length_b   1.000
_cell.length_c   1.000
_cell.angle_alpha   90.00
_cell.angle_beta   90.00
_cell.angle_gamma   90.00
#
_symmetry.space_group_name_H-M   'P 1'
#
loop_
_entity.id
_entity.type
_entity.pdbx_description
1 polymer ?
#
loop_
_entity_poly.entity_id
_entity_poly.type
_entity_poly.pdbx_seq_one_letter_code
_entity_poly.pdbx_strand_id
1 'polypeptide(L)'
;MTLYMKLGGRKAIMRAMPRLKARLEQDPCFDVTSFLPEFEHSDDLTEFLIFLAGGAPFYDGKPVCELLAPICTCNNIYERFVDHLVAVIFDGAPAPGDEEHLRELMSRLRPHVLNPKPVAPVMVYSVEPEPICL
;
A
#
# COMPACT_ATOMS: atom_id res chain seq x y z
N MET A 1 10.10 9.70 16.84
CA MET A 1 10.42 10.05 15.44
C MET A 1 9.71 9.07 14.52
N THR A 2 9.07 9.53 13.44
CA THR A 2 8.33 8.64 12.52
C THR A 2 9.29 7.74 11.74
N LEU A 3 8.82 6.59 11.28
CA LEU A 3 9.62 5.69 10.43
C LEU A 3 10.09 6.43 9.17
N TYR A 4 9.24 7.25 8.58
CA TYR A 4 9.56 8.10 7.43
C TYR A 4 10.83 8.94 7.65
N MET A 5 10.97 9.59 8.81
CA MET A 5 12.16 10.40 9.10
C MET A 5 13.41 9.54 9.32
N LYS A 6 13.27 8.36 9.92
CA LYS A 6 14.37 7.40 10.09
C LYS A 6 14.88 6.86 8.75
N LEU A 7 13.97 6.63 7.80
CA LEU A 7 14.29 6.12 6.46
C LEU A 7 14.99 7.17 5.57
N GLY A 8 15.01 8.45 5.94
CA GLY A 8 15.52 9.52 5.07
C GLY A 8 14.44 10.16 4.18
N GLY A 9 13.17 9.98 4.55
CA GLY A 9 12.01 10.63 3.96
C GLY A 9 11.67 10.15 2.55
N ARG A 10 10.94 11.00 1.82
CA ARG A 10 10.38 10.73 0.48
C ARG A 10 11.43 10.21 -0.50
N LYS A 11 12.63 10.79 -0.48
CA LYS A 11 13.72 10.39 -1.39
C LYS A 11 14.18 8.95 -1.19
N ALA A 12 14.06 8.40 0.02
CA ALA A 12 14.43 7.01 0.28
C ALA A 12 13.36 6.05 -0.23
N ILE A 13 12.09 6.35 0.05
CA ILE A 13 10.95 5.55 -0.43
C ILE A 13 10.91 5.54 -1.96
N MET A 14 11.03 6.70 -2.62
CA MET A 14 11.09 6.77 -4.09
C MET A 14 12.25 5.98 -4.70
N ARG A 15 13.41 5.92 -4.01
CA ARG A 15 14.57 5.12 -4.46
C ARG A 15 14.35 3.61 -4.29
N ALA A 16 13.52 3.20 -3.33
CA ALA A 16 13.17 1.81 -3.10
C ALA A 16 12.18 1.28 -4.16
N MET A 17 11.32 2.14 -4.73
CA MET A 17 10.25 1.70 -5.65
C MET A 17 10.73 0.94 -6.89
N PRO A 18 11.73 1.40 -7.67
CA PRO A 18 12.23 0.61 -8.80
C PRO A 18 12.86 -0.72 -8.37
N ARG A 19 13.47 -0.77 -7.19
CA ARG A 19 14.03 -2.00 -6.62
C ARG A 19 12.92 -2.96 -6.21
N LEU A 20 11.83 -2.45 -5.64
CA LEU A 20 10.66 -3.25 -5.27
C LEU A 20 10.07 -3.90 -6.52
N LYS A 21 9.80 -3.09 -7.56
CA LYS A 21 9.31 -3.58 -8.86
C LYS A 21 10.18 -4.70 -9.40
N ALA A 22 11.49 -4.47 -9.51
CA ALA A 22 12.42 -5.46 -10.05
C ALA A 22 12.45 -6.77 -9.24
N ARG A 23 12.29 -6.70 -7.91
CA ARG A 23 12.22 -7.90 -7.07
C ARG A 23 10.92 -8.67 -7.27
N LEU A 24 9.78 -7.99 -7.38
CA LEU A 24 8.50 -8.64 -7.65
C LEU A 24 8.48 -9.27 -9.04
N GLU A 25 9.08 -8.62 -10.05
CA GLU A 25 9.22 -9.17 -11.41
C GLU A 25 10.08 -10.43 -11.48
N GLN A 26 11.07 -10.54 -10.58
CA GLN A 26 11.97 -11.70 -10.52
C GLN A 26 11.43 -12.84 -9.66
N ASP A 27 10.38 -12.59 -8.87
CA ASP A 27 9.81 -13.60 -7.99
C ASP A 27 8.63 -14.30 -8.69
N PRO A 28 8.74 -15.61 -8.96
CA PRO A 28 7.74 -16.36 -9.74
C PRO A 28 6.38 -16.49 -9.03
N CYS A 29 6.27 -16.09 -7.76
CA CYS A 29 5.00 -16.06 -7.04
C CYS A 29 4.15 -14.83 -7.36
N PHE A 30 4.67 -13.82 -8.03
CA PHE A 30 3.92 -12.63 -8.43
C PHE A 30 3.63 -12.63 -9.93
N ASP A 31 2.42 -12.19 -10.29
CA ASP A 31 2.03 -12.00 -11.68
C ASP A 31 2.36 -10.56 -12.09
N VAL A 32 3.38 -10.38 -12.94
CA VAL A 32 3.80 -9.06 -13.41
C VAL A 32 2.65 -8.29 -14.06
N THR A 33 1.78 -8.99 -14.79
CA THR A 33 0.71 -8.33 -15.54
C THR A 33 -0.35 -7.73 -14.64
N SER A 34 -0.52 -8.26 -13.42
CA SER A 34 -1.52 -7.76 -12.47
C SER A 34 -1.10 -6.48 -11.78
N PHE A 35 0.19 -6.35 -11.40
CA PHE A 35 0.65 -5.22 -10.57
C PHE A 35 1.39 -4.12 -11.34
N LEU A 36 1.81 -4.34 -12.59
CA LEU A 36 2.56 -3.36 -13.37
C LEU A 36 1.92 -1.96 -13.41
N PRO A 37 0.58 -1.81 -13.56
CA PRO A 37 -0.06 -0.50 -13.55
C PRO A 37 0.17 0.30 -12.26
N GLU A 38 0.28 -0.37 -11.11
CA GLU A 38 0.51 0.26 -9.80
C GLU A 38 1.93 0.82 -9.63
N PHE A 39 2.86 0.46 -10.53
CA PHE A 39 4.23 1.00 -10.54
C PHE A 39 4.49 1.97 -11.70
N GLU A 40 3.74 1.89 -12.80
CA GLU A 40 4.00 2.67 -14.02
C GLU A 40 3.08 3.88 -14.19
N HIS A 41 1.84 3.77 -13.74
CA HIS A 41 0.80 4.77 -14.02
C HIS A 41 0.35 5.51 -12.76
N SER A 42 0.70 4.99 -11.59
CA SER A 42 0.26 5.53 -10.31
C SER A 42 1.43 5.66 -9.34
N ASP A 43 1.58 6.85 -8.76
CA ASP A 43 2.42 7.07 -7.58
C ASP A 43 1.70 6.65 -6.28
N ASP A 44 0.51 6.07 -6.36
CA ASP A 44 -0.33 5.71 -5.21
C ASP A 44 0.39 4.80 -4.23
N LEU A 45 1.16 3.81 -4.70
CA LEU A 45 1.92 2.92 -3.81
C LEU A 45 3.05 3.68 -3.11
N THR A 46 3.70 4.61 -3.80
CA THR A 46 4.73 5.48 -3.21
C THR A 46 4.12 6.39 -2.15
N GLU A 47 3.03 7.10 -2.46
CA GLU A 47 2.33 7.98 -1.52
C GLU A 47 1.75 7.22 -0.33
N PHE A 48 1.23 6.02 -0.58
CA PHE A 48 0.75 5.13 0.48
C PHE A 48 1.87 4.76 1.44
N LEU A 49 3.05 4.37 0.94
CA LEU A 49 4.20 4.04 1.78
C LEU A 49 4.73 5.25 2.56
N ILE A 50 4.69 6.46 1.96
CA ILE A 50 5.02 7.71 2.63
C ILE A 50 4.05 7.96 3.79
N PHE A 51 2.74 7.85 3.53
CA PHE A 51 1.72 7.97 4.56
C PHE A 51 1.88 6.92 5.66
N LEU A 52 2.02 5.64 5.29
CA LEU A 52 2.17 4.52 6.22
C LEU A 52 3.36 4.69 7.15
N ALA A 53 4.49 5.19 6.64
CA ALA A 53 5.67 5.47 7.43
C ALA A 53 5.56 6.73 8.32
N GLY A 54 4.45 7.48 8.23
CA GLY A 54 4.20 8.72 8.97
C GLY A 54 4.83 9.96 8.34
N GLY A 55 4.97 9.98 7.01
CA GLY A 55 5.47 11.13 6.22
C GLY A 55 4.38 12.08 5.72
N ALA A 56 3.12 11.65 5.77
CA ALA A 56 1.96 12.46 5.41
C ALA A 56 0.84 12.25 6.45
N PRO A 57 0.02 13.29 6.74
CA PRO A 57 -1.07 13.20 7.71
C PRO A 57 -2.32 12.50 7.17
N PHE A 58 -2.50 12.47 5.85
CA PHE A 58 -3.61 11.82 5.15
C PHE A 58 -3.10 11.17 3.85
N TYR A 59 -3.90 10.25 3.32
CA TYR A 59 -3.66 9.57 2.05
C TYR A 59 -4.95 9.58 1.24
N ASP A 60 -4.91 10.21 0.06
CA ASP A 60 -6.07 10.44 -0.81
C ASP A 60 -6.07 9.53 -2.05
N GLY A 61 -5.18 8.52 -2.09
CA GLY A 61 -5.13 7.55 -3.18
C GLY A 61 -6.16 6.42 -3.02
N LYS A 62 -6.01 5.37 -3.83
CA LYS A 62 -6.91 4.20 -3.81
C LYS A 62 -6.98 3.57 -2.41
N PRO A 63 -8.13 3.02 -1.99
CA PRO A 63 -8.21 2.20 -0.79
C PRO A 63 -7.12 1.12 -0.76
N VAL A 64 -6.52 0.87 0.41
CA VAL A 64 -5.39 -0.09 0.53
C VAL A 64 -5.73 -1.49 0.00
N CYS A 65 -6.99 -1.91 0.10
CA CYS A 65 -7.48 -3.15 -0.48
C CYS A 65 -7.37 -3.15 -2.01
N GLU A 66 -7.77 -2.08 -2.67
CA GLU A 66 -7.68 -1.94 -4.13
C GLU A 66 -6.25 -1.74 -4.59
N LEU A 67 -5.45 -0.98 -3.83
CA LEU A 67 -4.04 -0.73 -4.14
C LEU A 67 -3.20 -2.02 -4.09
N LEU A 68 -3.40 -2.85 -3.06
CA LEU A 68 -2.59 -4.05 -2.84
C LEU A 68 -3.21 -5.33 -3.39
N ALA A 69 -4.51 -5.37 -3.72
CA ALA A 69 -5.15 -6.57 -4.29
C ALA A 69 -4.46 -7.12 -5.56
N PRO A 70 -3.99 -6.28 -6.51
CA PRO A 70 -3.29 -6.80 -7.69
C PRO A 70 -1.94 -7.45 -7.37
N ILE A 71 -1.35 -7.12 -6.22
CA ILE A 71 -0.05 -7.65 -5.77
C ILE A 71 -0.25 -8.83 -4.79
N CYS A 72 -1.21 -8.71 -3.88
CA CYS A 72 -1.37 -9.55 -2.70
C CYS A 72 -2.69 -10.34 -2.75
N THR A 73 -2.64 -11.52 -3.35
CA THR A 73 -3.83 -12.37 -3.56
C THR A 73 -4.17 -13.28 -2.38
N CYS A 74 -3.20 -13.59 -1.53
CA CYS A 74 -3.39 -14.44 -0.35
C CYS A 74 -2.35 -14.14 0.75
N ASN A 75 -2.48 -14.78 1.91
CA ASN A 75 -1.59 -14.56 3.06
C ASN A 75 -0.11 -14.79 2.72
N ASN A 76 0.21 -15.87 2.00
CA ASN A 76 1.59 -16.21 1.66
C ASN A 76 2.22 -15.15 0.73
N ILE A 77 1.44 -14.67 -0.25
CA ILE A 77 1.90 -13.61 -1.17
C ILE A 77 2.05 -12.29 -0.44
N TYR A 78 1.15 -11.98 0.50
CA TYR A 78 1.25 -10.80 1.34
C TYR A 78 2.55 -10.80 2.19
N GLU A 79 2.88 -11.92 2.82
CA GLU A 79 4.13 -12.05 3.59
C GLU A 79 5.36 -11.86 2.72
N ARG A 80 5.37 -12.52 1.57
CA ARG A 80 6.47 -12.40 0.60
C ARG A 80 6.62 -10.98 0.06
N PHE A 81 5.50 -10.27 -0.15
CA PHE A 81 5.53 -8.86 -0.52
C PHE A 81 6.16 -8.01 0.58
N VAL A 82 5.78 -8.24 1.85
CA VAL A 82 6.38 -7.54 3.00
C VAL A 82 7.87 -7.82 3.09
N ASP A 83 8.32 -9.05 2.84
CA ASP A 83 9.75 -9.39 2.84
C ASP A 83 10.52 -8.64 1.74
N HIS A 84 9.96 -8.54 0.53
CA HIS A 84 10.54 -7.73 -0.52
C HIS A 84 10.57 -6.25 -0.18
N LEU A 85 9.48 -5.73 0.40
CA LEU A 85 9.39 -4.33 0.83
C LEU A 85 10.45 -4.01 1.89
N VAL A 86 10.58 -4.84 2.93
CA VAL A 86 11.61 -4.70 3.96
C VAL A 86 13.01 -4.74 3.32
N ALA A 87 13.27 -5.70 2.44
CA ALA A 87 14.57 -5.85 1.80
C ALA A 87 14.98 -4.59 1.00
N VAL A 88 14.04 -3.96 0.29
CA VAL A 88 14.35 -2.76 -0.53
C VAL A 88 14.39 -1.46 0.27
N ILE A 89 13.63 -1.37 1.36
CA ILE A 89 13.59 -0.17 2.22
C ILE A 89 14.85 -0.09 3.09
N PHE A 90 15.33 -1.22 3.60
CA PHE A 90 16.47 -1.25 4.51
C PHE A 90 17.78 -1.68 3.86
N ASP A 91 17.77 -2.11 2.59
CA ASP A 91 18.96 -2.56 1.85
C ASP A 91 19.79 -3.63 2.62
N GLY A 92 19.11 -4.43 3.46
CA GLY A 92 19.72 -5.46 4.31
C GLY A 92 20.40 -4.94 5.59
N ALA A 93 20.34 -3.65 5.90
CA ALA A 93 20.93 -3.05 7.10
C ALA A 93 19.92 -2.17 7.88
N PRO A 94 18.83 -2.75 8.42
CA PRO A 94 17.87 -1.99 9.23
C PRO A 94 18.52 -1.53 10.54
N ALA A 95 18.18 -0.32 10.97
CA ALA A 95 18.45 0.06 12.35
C ALA A 95 17.61 -0.81 13.31
N PRO A 96 18.07 -1.06 14.54
CA PRO A 96 17.35 -1.91 15.49
C PRO A 96 15.90 -1.47 15.67
N GLY A 97 14.96 -2.39 15.45
CA GLY A 97 13.52 -2.17 15.62
C GLY A 97 12.79 -1.49 14.45
N ASP A 98 13.49 -0.95 13.45
CA ASP A 98 12.82 -0.28 12.32
C ASP A 98 12.17 -1.29 11.36
N GLU A 99 12.82 -2.42 11.11
CA GLU A 99 12.23 -3.53 10.35
C GLU A 99 10.97 -4.06 11.05
N GLU A 100 11.05 -4.32 12.36
CA GLU A 100 9.92 -4.82 13.15
C GLU A 100 8.75 -3.83 13.12
N HIS A 101 9.02 -2.53 13.24
CA HIS A 101 8.01 -1.49 13.14
C HIS A 101 7.32 -1.48 11.76
N LEU A 102 8.06 -1.60 10.65
CA LEU A 102 7.46 -1.70 9.32
C LEU A 102 6.60 -2.97 9.18
N ARG A 103 7.10 -4.11 9.68
CA ARG A 103 6.36 -5.38 9.67
C ARG A 103 5.08 -5.30 10.49
N GLU A 104 5.10 -4.63 11.63
CA GLU A 104 3.92 -4.41 12.46
C GLU A 104 2.87 -3.55 11.74
N LEU A 105 3.29 -2.46 11.09
CA LEU A 105 2.41 -1.62 10.28
C LEU A 105 1.74 -2.44 9.16
N MET A 106 2.51 -3.26 8.45
CA MET A 106 1.97 -4.14 7.41
C MET A 106 1.05 -5.23 8.00
N SER A 107 1.41 -5.83 9.14
CA SER A 107 0.58 -6.83 9.81
C SER A 107 -0.82 -6.31 10.13
N ARG A 108 -0.92 -5.04 10.58
CA ARG A 108 -2.19 -4.36 10.85
C ARG A 108 -3.04 -4.12 9.60
N LEU A 109 -2.41 -3.97 8.43
CA LEU A 109 -3.09 -3.77 7.15
C LEU A 109 -3.59 -5.07 6.53
N ARG A 110 -2.95 -6.19 6.81
CA ARG A 110 -3.29 -7.51 6.26
C ARG A 110 -4.79 -7.83 6.23
N PRO A 111 -5.57 -7.69 7.32
CA PRO A 111 -7.00 -8.00 7.28
C PRO A 111 -7.79 -7.08 6.33
N HIS A 112 -7.36 -5.83 6.16
CA HIS A 112 -7.98 -4.89 5.25
C HIS A 112 -7.68 -5.20 3.78
N VAL A 113 -6.54 -5.81 3.51
CA VAL A 113 -6.11 -6.18 2.15
C VAL A 113 -6.71 -7.51 1.70
N LEU A 114 -6.62 -8.55 2.55
CA LEU A 114 -6.97 -9.92 2.16
C LEU A 114 -8.43 -10.31 2.48
N ASN A 115 -9.09 -9.59 3.37
CA ASN A 115 -10.48 -9.83 3.73
C ASN A 115 -11.20 -8.51 3.98
N PRO A 116 -11.33 -7.66 2.94
CA PRO A 116 -11.98 -6.38 3.09
C PRO A 116 -13.40 -6.62 3.60
N LYS A 117 -13.72 -6.09 4.79
CA LYS A 117 -15.11 -6.11 5.27
C LYS A 117 -15.97 -5.42 4.22
N PRO A 118 -17.15 -5.96 3.88
CA PRO A 118 -18.07 -5.29 2.97
C PRO A 118 -18.33 -3.87 3.49
N VAL A 119 -17.94 -2.86 2.72
CA VAL A 119 -18.33 -1.49 3.02
C VAL A 119 -19.81 -1.42 2.70
N ALA A 120 -20.64 -1.15 3.72
CA ALA A 120 -22.06 -0.97 3.49
C ALA A 120 -22.26 0.12 2.42
N PRO A 121 -23.09 -0.10 1.39
CA PRO A 121 -23.31 0.91 0.36
C PRO A 121 -23.76 2.20 1.05
N VAL A 122 -23.04 3.29 0.80
CA VAL A 122 -23.46 4.62 1.22
C VAL A 122 -24.73 4.93 0.44
N MET A 123 -25.88 4.89 1.13
CA MET A 123 -27.15 5.34 0.58
C MET A 123 -27.03 6.84 0.30
N VAL A 124 -26.63 7.19 -0.92
CA VAL A 124 -26.74 8.57 -1.40
C VAL A 124 -28.23 8.82 -1.54
N TYR A 125 -28.81 9.57 -0.61
CA TYR A 125 -30.22 9.94 -0.65
C TYR A 125 -30.53 10.52 -2.03
N SER A 126 -31.36 9.82 -2.79
CA SER A 126 -31.99 10.38 -3.99
C SER A 126 -32.80 11.58 -3.52
N VAL A 127 -32.45 12.77 -3.98
CA VAL A 127 -33.27 13.96 -3.79
C VAL A 127 -34.60 13.67 -4.50
N GLU A 128 -35.67 13.51 -3.73
CA GLU A 128 -37.01 13.37 -4.29
C GLU A 128 -37.31 14.64 -5.11
N PRO A 129 -37.76 14.53 -6.37
CA PRO A 129 -38.16 15.71 -7.15
C PRO A 129 -39.40 16.34 -6.51
N GLU A 130 -39.31 17.63 -6.17
CA GLU A 130 -40.43 18.41 -5.64
C GLU A 130 -41.64 18.34 -6.60
N PRO A 131 -42.86 18.10 -6.10
CA PRO A 131 -44.05 18.15 -6.93
C PRO A 131 -44.33 19.60 -7.33
N ILE A 132 -44.23 19.88 -8.63
CA ILE A 132 -44.70 21.12 -9.24
C ILE A 132 -46.22 21.21 -8.98
N CYS A 133 -46.64 22.16 -8.15
CA CYS A 133 -48.05 22.52 -8.01
C CYS A 133 -48.53 23.22 -9.29
N LEU A 134 -49.59 22.69 -9.90
CA LEU A 134 -50.37 23.31 -10.96
C LEU A 134 -51.35 24.34 -10.38
#